data_AF-R0K4S8-F1
#
_entry.id   AF-R0K4S8-F1
#
_cell.length_a   1.000
_cell.length_b   1.000
_cell.length_c   1.000
_cell.angle_alpha   90.00
_cell.angle_beta   90.00
_cell.angle_gamma   90.00
#
_symmetry.space_group_name_H-M   'P 1'
#
loop_
_entity.id
_entity.type
_entity.pdbx_description
1 polymer ?
#
loop_
_entity_poly.entity_id
_entity_poly.type
_entity_poly.pdbx_seq_one_letter_code
_entity_poly.pdbx_strand_id
1 'polypeptide(L)'
;DMDCLVCFNKYDVYRVPKLLDCQHAFCAVCLKLILRKEDDTWIITCPLCRKNTPVSGGFIRTLPNKEEIMDQLEHPDAALEVHISPPGLDSSSWAQSSQDVLYRDQNVPADNRLAIQRLVLLLLLLVILTILILPFIYSGTIKWVICVMLTLGLLMSMVLCCTPKFYWSCNGNSLTACHKETHVAAIA
;
A
#
# COMPACT_ATOMS: atom_id res chain seq x y z
N ASP A 1 4.93 6.06 18.80
CA ASP A 1 4.26 4.77 18.51
C ASP A 1 2.84 4.67 19.09
N MET A 2 1.95 5.58 18.70
CA MET A 2 0.53 5.55 19.09
C MET A 2 -0.39 5.25 17.89
N ASP A 3 0.20 4.81 16.78
CA ASP A 3 -0.51 4.52 15.54
C ASP A 3 -0.47 3.02 15.25
N CYS A 4 -1.54 2.51 14.67
CA CYS A 4 -1.59 1.14 14.22
C CYS A 4 -0.79 0.94 12.93
N LEU A 5 0.09 -0.06 12.89
CA LEU A 5 0.93 -0.33 11.72
C LEU A 5 0.18 -0.87 10.49
N VAL A 6 -1.10 -1.24 10.65
CA VAL A 6 -1.94 -1.73 9.54
C VAL A 6 -2.78 -0.60 8.94
N CYS A 7 -3.53 0.12 9.77
CA CYS A 7 -4.42 1.19 9.29
C CYS A 7 -3.81 2.59 9.39
N PHE A 8 -2.71 2.76 10.11
CA PHE A 8 -2.01 4.03 10.37
C PHE A 8 -2.88 5.10 11.04
N ASN A 9 -3.93 4.67 11.73
CA ASN A 9 -4.75 5.54 12.56
C ASN A 9 -4.24 5.50 14.00
N LYS A 10 -4.51 6.58 14.74
CA LYS A 10 -4.18 6.66 16.16
C LYS A 10 -5.00 5.64 16.96
N TYR A 11 -4.40 5.14 18.03
CA TYR A 11 -5.12 4.43 19.06
C TYR A 11 -6.00 5.41 19.84
N ASP A 12 -7.22 4.97 20.14
CA ASP A 12 -8.22 5.72 20.91
C ASP A 12 -9.02 4.72 21.78
N VAL A 13 -9.95 5.22 22.60
CA VAL A 13 -10.80 4.40 23.47
C VAL A 13 -11.68 3.38 22.72
N TYR A 14 -11.95 3.60 21.43
CA TYR A 14 -12.67 2.70 20.52
C TYR A 14 -11.73 1.84 19.64
N ARG A 15 -10.46 2.23 19.51
CA ARG A 15 -9.39 1.61 18.71
C ARG A 15 -8.27 1.11 19.62
N VAL A 16 -8.65 0.35 20.64
CA VAL A 16 -7.70 -0.18 21.63
C VAL A 16 -6.64 -1.07 20.95
N PRO A 17 -5.34 -0.87 21.24
CA PRO A 17 -4.27 -1.74 20.77
C PRO A 17 -4.33 -3.09 21.49
N LYS A 18 -4.40 -4.16 20.71
CA LYS A 18 -4.42 -5.55 21.18
C LYS A 18 -3.10 -6.24 20.84
N LEU A 19 -2.52 -6.90 21.83
CA LEU A 19 -1.29 -7.67 21.72
C LEU A 19 -1.59 -9.08 21.22
N LEU A 20 -0.78 -9.53 20.26
CA LEU A 20 -0.70 -10.94 19.87
C LEU A 20 0.34 -11.67 20.74
N ASP A 21 0.40 -13.01 20.66
CA ASP A 21 1.40 -13.82 21.40
C ASP A 21 2.85 -13.47 21.05
N CYS A 22 3.04 -12.88 19.86
CA CYS A 22 4.32 -12.37 19.40
C CYS A 22 4.69 -10.98 19.97
N GLN A 23 3.88 -10.44 20.87
CA GLN A 23 4.02 -9.11 21.50
C GLN A 23 3.88 -7.91 20.53
N HIS A 24 3.49 -8.14 19.29
CA HIS A 24 3.11 -7.05 18.39
C HIS A 24 1.68 -6.58 18.69
N ALA A 25 1.49 -5.26 18.71
CA ALA A 25 0.21 -4.62 18.97
C ALA A 25 -0.41 -4.07 17.67
N PHE A 26 -1.73 -4.29 17.50
CA PHE A 26 -2.52 -3.68 16.42
C PHE A 26 -3.90 -3.28 16.91
N CYS A 27 -4.57 -2.40 16.17
CA CYS A 27 -5.90 -1.94 16.53
C CYS A 27 -6.93 -3.10 16.52
N ALA A 28 -7.86 -3.15 17.48
CA ALA A 28 -8.88 -4.20 17.55
C ALA A 28 -9.72 -4.33 16.25
N VAL A 29 -9.99 -3.19 15.58
CA VAL A 29 -10.69 -3.15 14.28
C VAL A 29 -9.88 -3.89 13.20
N CYS A 30 -8.57 -3.69 13.19
CA CYS A 30 -7.64 -4.27 12.23
C CYS A 30 -7.53 -5.78 12.43
N LEU A 31 -7.43 -6.21 13.69
CA LEU A 31 -7.42 -7.63 14.05
C LEU A 31 -8.69 -8.35 13.63
N LYS A 32 -9.85 -7.68 13.70
CA LYS A 32 -11.14 -8.24 13.26
C LYS A 32 -11.18 -8.54 11.77
N LEU A 33 -10.50 -7.72 10.97
CA LEU A 33 -10.46 -7.90 9.53
C LEU A 33 -9.59 -9.10 9.11
N ILE A 34 -8.52 -9.39 9.85
CA ILE A 34 -7.57 -10.47 9.53
C ILE A 34 -7.82 -11.75 10.33
N LEU A 35 -8.80 -11.75 11.23
CA LEU A 35 -9.25 -12.92 11.97
C LEU A 35 -9.82 -13.95 11.00
N ARG A 36 -9.28 -15.17 11.01
CA ARG A 36 -9.77 -16.28 10.19
C ARG A 36 -10.15 -17.46 11.06
N LYS A 37 -11.07 -18.29 10.57
CA LYS A 37 -11.38 -19.59 11.18
C LYS A 37 -10.61 -20.68 10.46
N GLU A 38 -9.88 -21.49 11.22
CA GLU A 38 -9.14 -22.67 10.74
C GLU A 38 -9.63 -23.87 11.57
N ASP A 39 -10.29 -24.80 10.88
CA ASP A 39 -11.11 -25.88 11.48
C ASP A 39 -12.14 -25.32 12.48
N ASP A 40 -11.88 -25.52 13.78
CA ASP A 40 -12.70 -25.04 14.90
C ASP A 40 -12.01 -23.99 15.78
N THR A 41 -10.85 -23.51 15.33
CA THR A 41 -10.08 -22.48 16.03
C THR A 41 -10.09 -21.18 15.26
N TRP A 42 -10.25 -20.05 15.96
CA TRP A 42 -10.05 -18.74 15.35
C TRP A 42 -8.59 -18.35 15.51
N ILE A 43 -7.99 -17.87 14.42
CA ILE A 43 -6.56 -17.61 14.36
C ILE A 43 -6.34 -16.23 13.74
N ILE A 44 -5.38 -15.50 14.29
CA ILE A 44 -4.82 -14.29 13.71
C ILE A 44 -3.37 -14.56 13.32
N THR A 45 -2.99 -14.24 12.09
CA THR A 45 -1.58 -14.27 11.66
C THR A 45 -1.00 -12.87 11.79
N CYS A 46 0.08 -12.71 12.57
CA CYS A 46 0.73 -11.41 12.76
C CYS A 46 1.23 -10.83 11.42
N PRO A 47 0.85 -9.60 11.03
CA PRO A 47 1.34 -8.95 9.81
C PRO A 47 2.86 -8.72 9.77
N LEU A 48 3.51 -8.61 10.93
CA LEU A 48 4.94 -8.31 11.02
C LEU A 48 5.82 -9.57 11.01
N CYS A 49 5.46 -10.57 11.82
CA CYS A 49 6.31 -11.74 12.04
C CYS A 49 5.66 -13.07 11.63
N ARG A 50 4.44 -13.03 11.09
CA ARG A 50 3.68 -14.21 10.62
C ARG A 50 3.38 -15.28 11.68
N LYS A 51 3.68 -15.03 12.96
CA LYS A 51 3.29 -15.92 14.06
C LYS A 51 1.76 -15.94 14.21
N ASN A 52 1.22 -17.12 14.41
CA ASN A 52 -0.20 -17.35 14.62
C ASN A 52 -0.55 -17.15 16.10
N THR A 53 -1.67 -16.48 16.34
CA THR A 53 -2.25 -16.31 17.67
C THR A 53 -3.66 -16.88 17.67
N PRO A 54 -3.94 -17.94 18.46
CA PRO A 54 -5.28 -18.46 18.62
C PRO A 54 -6.14 -17.48 19.41
N VAL A 55 -7.39 -17.33 19.01
CA VAL A 55 -8.37 -16.44 19.63
C VAL A 55 -9.55 -17.28 20.11
N SER A 56 -9.73 -17.38 21.41
CA SER A 56 -10.84 -18.12 22.01
C SER A 56 -12.19 -17.56 21.53
N GLY A 57 -12.96 -18.39 20.81
CA GLY A 57 -14.28 -18.01 20.26
C GLY A 57 -14.26 -16.85 19.25
N GLY A 58 -13.09 -16.45 18.74
CA GLY A 58 -12.96 -15.31 17.82
C GLY A 58 -13.15 -13.94 18.49
N PHE A 59 -13.23 -13.89 19.82
CA PHE A 59 -13.42 -12.65 20.56
C PHE A 59 -12.11 -11.90 20.76
N ILE A 60 -11.74 -11.02 19.82
CA ILE A 60 -10.51 -10.19 19.90
C ILE A 60 -10.41 -9.37 21.21
N ARG A 61 -11.54 -9.08 21.84
CA ARG A 61 -11.61 -8.38 23.13
C ARG A 61 -10.84 -9.11 24.23
N THR A 62 -10.71 -10.44 24.15
CA THR A 62 -10.03 -11.28 25.14
C THR A 62 -8.52 -11.19 25.04
N LEU A 63 -7.96 -10.64 23.95
CA LEU A 63 -6.53 -10.42 23.82
C LEU A 63 -6.07 -9.31 24.78
N PRO A 64 -4.84 -9.42 25.33
CA PRO A 64 -4.29 -8.40 26.22
C PRO A 64 -4.18 -7.06 25.51
N ASN A 65 -4.44 -5.98 26.25
CA ASN A 65 -4.17 -4.62 25.77
C ASN A 65 -2.70 -4.30 25.99
N LYS A 66 -2.12 -3.42 25.18
CA LYS A 66 -0.78 -2.88 25.48
C LYS A 66 -0.90 -1.81 26.57
N GLU A 67 -0.52 -2.16 27.80
CA GLU A 67 -0.64 -1.32 29.00
C GLU A 67 -0.03 0.08 28.84
N GLU A 68 1.17 0.18 28.26
CA GLU A 68 1.89 1.45 28.03
C GLU A 68 1.09 2.49 27.22
N ILE A 69 0.18 2.04 26.35
CA ILE A 69 -0.66 2.90 25.51
C ILE A 69 -1.98 3.23 26.22
N MET A 70 -2.48 2.36 27.09
CA MET A 70 -3.73 2.58 27.80
C MET A 70 -3.61 3.69 28.85
N ASP A 71 -2.49 3.76 29.57
CA ASP A 71 -2.27 4.80 30.58
C ASP A 71 -2.32 6.21 29.96
N GLN A 72 -1.85 6.36 28.71
CA GLN A 72 -1.92 7.62 27.98
C GLN A 72 -3.33 7.93 27.42
N LEU A 73 -4.18 6.91 27.26
CA LEU A 73 -5.57 7.09 26.83
C LEU A 73 -6.51 7.43 27.98
N GLU A 74 -6.15 7.07 29.23
CA GLU A 74 -6.94 7.36 30.43
C GLU A 74 -6.73 8.77 30.99
N HIS A 75 -5.73 9.52 30.51
CA HIS A 75 -5.49 10.93 30.90
C HIS A 75 -5.54 11.93 29.72
N PRO A 76 -6.70 12.19 29.09
CA PRO A 76 -6.82 13.28 28.12
C PRO A 76 -6.73 14.69 28.73
N ASP A 77 -6.90 14.86 30.06
CA ASP A 77 -7.14 16.18 30.69
C ASP A 77 -6.25 16.49 31.90
N ALA A 78 -4.93 16.61 31.69
CA ALA A 78 -4.02 17.23 32.68
C ALA A 78 -3.20 18.40 32.10
N ALA A 79 -3.68 19.04 31.03
CA ALA A 79 -3.08 20.26 30.47
C ALA A 79 -3.94 21.52 30.63
N LEU A 80 -5.08 21.44 31.35
CA LEU A 80 -5.91 22.60 31.63
C LEU A 80 -5.94 22.91 33.13
N GLU A 81 -4.77 23.10 33.73
CA GLU A 81 -4.70 23.78 35.01
C GLU A 81 -4.80 25.30 34.80
N VAL A 82 -6.01 25.80 35.09
CA VAL A 82 -6.23 26.98 35.94
C VAL A 82 -5.50 28.26 35.54
N HIS A 83 -6.18 29.13 34.79
CA HIS A 83 -6.07 30.57 35.05
C HIS A 83 -7.46 31.22 35.06
N ILE A 84 -7.96 31.43 36.27
CA ILE A 84 -9.22 32.12 36.59
C ILE A 84 -8.96 33.63 36.58
N SER A 85 -9.79 34.41 35.86
CA SER A 85 -10.26 35.76 36.27
C SER A 85 -11.48 36.22 35.41
N PRO A 86 -12.52 36.88 35.98
CA PRO A 86 -13.77 37.32 35.30
C PRO A 86 -13.88 38.88 35.14
N PRO A 87 -15.04 39.51 34.84
CA PRO A 87 -15.98 39.38 33.71
C PRO A 87 -16.33 40.75 33.01
N GLY A 88 -16.89 40.75 31.80
CA GLY A 88 -17.56 41.92 31.18
C GLY A 88 -18.37 41.49 29.95
N LEU A 89 -19.71 41.44 30.03
CA LEU A 89 -20.66 42.42 29.46
C LEU A 89 -20.39 42.67 27.97
N ASP A 90 -21.20 42.21 27.01
CA ASP A 90 -22.59 42.61 26.80
C ASP A 90 -23.39 41.65 25.88
N SER A 91 -24.72 41.74 25.99
CA SER A 91 -25.73 41.00 25.23
C SER A 91 -26.39 41.94 24.22
N SER A 92 -26.38 41.59 22.93
CA SER A 92 -27.40 41.90 21.91
C SER A 92 -26.90 41.30 20.58
N SER A 93 -27.67 40.91 19.58
CA SER A 93 -29.08 40.68 19.33
C SER A 93 -29.07 39.98 17.97
N TRP A 94 -29.89 38.95 17.80
CA TRP A 94 -30.06 38.26 16.53
C TRP A 94 -30.59 39.21 15.43
N ALA A 95 -29.95 39.22 14.25
CA ALA A 95 -30.57 39.05 12.92
C ALA A 95 -29.72 39.64 11.78
N GLN A 96 -29.98 39.12 10.57
CA GLN A 96 -29.46 39.46 9.22
C GLN A 96 -28.05 38.92 8.87
N SER A 97 -27.93 37.67 8.40
CA SER A 97 -28.21 37.22 7.01
C SER A 97 -27.36 37.92 5.95
N SER A 98 -26.32 37.23 5.47
CA SER A 98 -26.04 37.03 4.04
C SER A 98 -24.99 35.93 3.86
N GLN A 99 -25.48 34.75 3.49
CA GLN A 99 -24.89 33.77 2.58
C GLN A 99 -23.36 33.67 2.53
N ASP A 100 -22.81 32.59 3.07
CA ASP A 100 -22.06 31.70 2.19
C ASP A 100 -22.34 30.23 2.51
N VAL A 101 -22.64 29.49 1.45
CA VAL A 101 -23.17 28.14 1.46
C VAL A 101 -22.00 27.18 1.34
N LEU A 102 -21.63 26.50 2.42
CA LEU A 102 -20.96 25.21 2.29
C LEU A 102 -21.17 24.33 3.53
N TYR A 103 -22.08 23.37 3.35
CA TYR A 103 -22.00 22.00 3.84
C TYR A 103 -21.61 21.76 5.31
N ARG A 104 -22.66 21.48 6.08
CA ARG A 104 -22.66 20.65 7.30
C ARG A 104 -21.84 19.37 7.07
N ASP A 105 -20.60 19.33 7.56
CA ASP A 105 -19.95 18.09 8.04
C ASP A 105 -18.67 18.42 8.84
N GLN A 106 -18.78 18.52 10.17
CA GLN A 106 -17.61 18.57 11.03
C GLN A 106 -17.85 17.74 12.29
N ASN A 107 -18.18 16.46 12.09
CA ASN A 107 -18.39 15.49 13.17
C ASN A 107 -17.76 14.12 12.84
N VAL A 108 -16.87 14.09 11.86
CA VAL A 108 -16.23 12.87 11.34
C VAL A 108 -14.87 12.73 12.04
N PRO A 109 -14.70 11.77 12.98
CA PRO A 109 -13.48 11.64 13.79
C PRO A 109 -12.27 11.44 12.88
N ALA A 110 -11.24 12.26 13.04
CA ALA A 110 -10.13 12.47 12.08
C ALA A 110 -9.47 11.19 11.53
N ASP A 111 -9.60 10.04 12.19
CA ASP A 111 -9.08 8.73 11.78
C ASP A 111 -9.80 8.08 10.59
N ASN A 112 -11.05 8.43 10.31
CA ASN A 112 -11.77 7.86 9.16
C ASN A 112 -11.54 8.63 7.85
N ARG A 113 -11.06 9.89 7.91
CA ARG A 113 -10.75 10.70 6.73
C ARG A 113 -9.56 10.12 5.95
N LEU A 114 -8.54 9.65 6.67
CA LEU A 114 -7.39 8.99 6.06
C LEU A 114 -7.75 7.61 5.48
N ALA A 115 -8.63 6.87 6.16
CA ALA A 115 -9.14 5.59 5.66
C ALA A 115 -9.99 5.77 4.39
N ILE A 116 -10.84 6.79 4.33
CA ILE A 116 -11.62 7.15 3.14
C ILE A 116 -10.70 7.61 2.02
N GLN A 117 -9.70 8.46 2.30
CA GLN A 117 -8.73 8.92 1.31
C GLN A 117 -7.93 7.76 0.68
N ARG A 118 -7.51 6.78 1.50
CA ARG A 118 -6.85 5.57 1.01
C ARG A 118 -7.78 4.73 0.14
N LEU A 119 -9.03 4.55 0.54
CA LEU A 119 -10.03 3.83 -0.26
C LEU A 119 -10.25 4.53 -1.61
N VAL A 120 -10.41 5.85 -1.62
CA VAL A 120 -10.57 6.65 -2.84
C VAL A 120 -9.35 6.51 -3.74
N LEU A 121 -8.14 6.57 -3.19
CA LEU A 121 -6.90 6.37 -3.95
C LEU A 121 -6.82 4.97 -4.56
N LEU A 122 -7.19 3.93 -3.81
CA LEU A 122 -7.21 2.55 -4.29
C LEU A 122 -8.26 2.34 -5.39
N LEU A 123 -9.45 2.94 -5.24
CA LEU A 123 -10.49 2.88 -6.27
C LEU A 123 -10.05 3.63 -7.54
N LEU A 124 -9.45 4.81 -7.41
CA LEU A 124 -8.88 5.55 -8.54
C LEU A 124 -7.79 4.74 -9.26
N LEU A 125 -6.87 4.13 -8.50
CA LEU A 125 -5.83 3.28 -9.05
C LEU A 125 -6.40 2.09 -9.81
N LEU A 126 -7.43 1.43 -9.25
CA LEU A 126 -8.12 0.32 -9.91
C LEU A 126 -8.79 0.78 -11.20
N VAL A 127 -9.50 1.92 -11.18
CA VAL A 127 -10.14 2.48 -12.38
C VAL A 127 -9.09 2.79 -13.45
N ILE A 128 -7.99 3.45 -13.10
CA ILE A 128 -6.88 3.74 -14.05
C ILE A 128 -6.32 2.44 -14.63
N LEU A 129 -6.06 1.44 -13.79
CA LEU A 129 -5.55 0.15 -14.22
C LEU A 129 -6.53 -0.56 -15.15
N THR A 130 -7.83 -0.53 -14.85
CA THR A 130 -8.86 -1.07 -15.76
C THR A 130 -8.92 -0.30 -17.06
N ILE A 131 -8.81 1.03 -17.08
CA ILE A 131 -8.78 1.82 -18.32
C ILE A 131 -7.53 1.51 -19.16
N LEU A 132 -6.40 1.18 -18.53
CA LEU A 132 -5.17 0.80 -19.23
C LEU A 132 -5.20 -0.65 -19.76
N ILE A 133 -5.77 -1.59 -18.98
CA ILE A 133 -5.78 -3.02 -19.31
C ILE A 133 -6.99 -3.42 -20.17
N LEU A 134 -8.17 -2.84 -19.93
CA LEU A 134 -9.41 -3.19 -20.65
C LEU A 134 -9.33 -2.97 -22.17
N PRO A 135 -8.75 -1.88 -22.72
CA PRO A 135 -8.56 -1.76 -24.17
C PRO A 135 -7.57 -2.78 -24.72
N PHE A 136 -6.60 -3.23 -23.91
CA PHE A 136 -5.66 -4.28 -24.30
C PHE A 136 -6.35 -5.65 -24.40
N ILE A 137 -7.25 -5.96 -23.46
CA ILE A 137 -8.02 -7.21 -23.45
C ILE A 137 -9.15 -7.20 -24.48
N TYR A 138 -9.87 -6.09 -24.64
CA TYR A 138 -11.10 -6.03 -25.44
C TYR A 138 -10.86 -5.71 -26.92
N SER A 139 -9.78 -4.98 -27.25
CA SER A 139 -9.60 -4.46 -28.61
C SER A 139 -8.75 -5.35 -29.53
N GLY A 140 -8.30 -6.54 -29.10
CA GLY A 140 -7.41 -7.38 -29.93
C GLY A 140 -6.08 -6.71 -30.30
N THR A 141 -5.70 -5.64 -29.57
CA THR A 141 -4.48 -4.85 -29.78
C THR A 141 -3.23 -5.52 -29.21
N ILE A 142 -3.34 -6.77 -28.74
CA ILE A 142 -2.20 -7.64 -28.42
C ILE A 142 -1.16 -7.64 -29.55
N LYS A 143 -1.59 -7.53 -30.80
CA LYS A 143 -0.71 -7.43 -31.97
C LYS A 143 0.17 -6.19 -31.93
N TRP A 144 -0.39 -5.04 -31.57
CA TRP A 144 0.36 -3.77 -31.49
C TRP A 144 1.33 -3.78 -30.32
N VAL A 145 0.96 -4.35 -29.18
CA VAL A 145 1.86 -4.45 -28.02
C VAL A 145 2.98 -5.47 -28.26
N ILE A 146 2.69 -6.63 -28.87
CA ILE A 146 3.74 -7.58 -29.28
C ILE A 146 4.66 -6.92 -30.30
N CYS A 147 4.11 -6.15 -31.25
CA CYS A 147 4.91 -5.38 -32.20
C CYS A 147 5.78 -4.32 -31.50
N VAL A 148 5.23 -3.55 -30.55
CA VAL A 148 5.99 -2.55 -29.77
C VAL A 148 7.06 -3.21 -28.90
N MET A 149 6.77 -4.33 -28.24
CA MET A 149 7.76 -5.08 -27.45
C MET A 149 8.86 -5.70 -28.31
N LEU A 150 8.51 -6.27 -29.47
CA LEU A 150 9.49 -6.81 -30.42
C LEU A 150 10.35 -5.72 -31.03
N THR A 151 9.76 -4.59 -31.44
CA THR A 151 10.49 -3.45 -31.99
C THR A 151 11.39 -2.80 -30.94
N LEU A 152 10.90 -2.58 -29.73
CA LEU A 152 11.71 -2.05 -28.62
C LEU A 152 12.83 -3.03 -28.24
N GLY A 153 12.56 -4.34 -28.23
CA GLY A 153 13.56 -5.38 -27.99
C GLY A 153 14.64 -5.42 -29.07
N LEU A 154 14.25 -5.33 -30.35
CA LEU A 154 15.19 -5.25 -31.47
C LEU A 154 16.00 -3.94 -31.44
N LEU A 155 15.37 -2.81 -31.10
CA LEU A 155 16.06 -1.54 -30.93
C LEU A 155 17.03 -1.60 -29.75
N MET A 156 16.65 -2.17 -28.61
CA MET A 156 17.55 -2.36 -27.47
C MET A 156 18.67 -3.32 -27.81
N SER A 157 18.42 -4.40 -28.56
CA SER A 157 19.46 -5.30 -29.06
C SER A 157 20.40 -4.59 -30.04
N MET A 158 19.87 -3.79 -30.96
CA MET A 158 20.67 -2.98 -31.88
C MET A 158 21.47 -1.94 -31.13
N VAL A 159 20.89 -1.25 -30.15
CA VAL A 159 21.60 -0.30 -29.30
C VAL A 159 22.67 -1.02 -28.48
N LEU A 160 22.40 -2.20 -27.91
CA LEU A 160 23.39 -2.95 -27.14
C LEU A 160 24.55 -3.45 -28.02
N CYS A 161 24.25 -3.87 -29.25
CA CYS A 161 25.25 -4.25 -30.26
C CYS A 161 26.01 -3.04 -30.83
N CYS A 162 25.34 -1.89 -30.97
CA CYS A 162 25.89 -0.67 -31.57
C CYS A 162 26.47 0.31 -30.53
N THR A 163 26.23 0.10 -29.23
CA THR A 163 26.98 0.76 -28.17
C THR A 163 28.36 0.11 -28.10
N PRO A 164 29.44 0.82 -28.45
CA PRO A 164 30.76 0.25 -28.69
C PRO A 164 31.51 -0.16 -27.39
N LYS A 165 30.82 -0.37 -26.27
CA LYS A 165 31.45 -0.56 -24.96
C LYS A 165 31.62 -2.02 -24.51
N PHE A 166 31.17 -3.00 -25.29
CA PHE A 166 31.42 -4.44 -25.02
C PHE A 166 31.75 -5.27 -26.27
N TYR A 167 32.05 -4.65 -27.41
CA TYR A 167 32.58 -5.36 -28.59
C TYR A 167 34.11 -5.46 -28.53
N TRP A 168 34.65 -6.10 -27.49
CA TRP A 168 36.03 -6.58 -27.50
C TRP A 168 36.14 -7.95 -26.80
N SER A 169 35.26 -8.90 -27.13
CA SER A 169 35.48 -10.27 -26.67
C SER A 169 34.86 -11.39 -27.54
N CYS A 170 34.54 -11.15 -28.81
CA CYS A 170 34.19 -12.21 -29.78
C CYS A 170 34.45 -11.67 -31.19
N ASN A 171 35.67 -11.63 -31.72
CA ASN A 171 36.27 -12.78 -32.39
C ASN A 171 37.72 -12.43 -32.75
N GLY A 172 38.64 -12.70 -31.82
CA GLY A 172 40.08 -12.72 -32.05
C GLY A 172 40.60 -14.11 -31.75
N ASN A 173 40.49 -15.01 -32.74
CA ASN A 173 41.49 -15.99 -33.18
C ASN A 173 40.85 -17.33 -33.61
N SER A 174 40.61 -17.47 -34.92
CA SER A 174 41.03 -18.69 -35.61
C SER A 174 41.67 -18.28 -36.93
N LEU A 175 42.98 -18.02 -36.84
CA LEU A 175 43.87 -17.81 -37.97
C LEU A 175 44.06 -19.15 -38.72
N THR A 176 44.22 -19.08 -40.04
CA THR A 176 44.92 -20.05 -40.92
C THR A 176 44.41 -21.48 -41.06
N ALA A 177 43.74 -21.76 -42.19
CA ALA A 177 43.90 -23.01 -42.93
C ALA A 177 43.71 -22.79 -44.44
N CYS A 178 44.85 -22.76 -45.14
CA CYS A 178 45.08 -23.09 -46.55
C CYS A 178 44.18 -22.52 -47.66
N HIS A 179 44.79 -21.58 -48.38
CA HIS A 179 44.80 -21.55 -49.84
C HIS A 179 45.15 -22.94 -50.42
N LYS A 180 44.17 -23.64 -51.00
CA LYS A 180 44.34 -24.80 -51.90
C LYS A 180 42.95 -25.13 -52.46
N GLU A 181 42.64 -25.28 -53.74
CA GLU A 181 43.31 -25.20 -55.03
C GLU A 181 42.17 -25.42 -56.04
N THR A 182 42.15 -24.67 -57.13
CA THR A 182 41.28 -24.91 -58.27
C THR A 182 41.58 -26.29 -58.87
N HIS A 183 40.60 -27.21 -58.96
CA HIS A 183 40.26 -28.06 -60.12
C HIS A 183 39.48 -29.35 -59.73
N VAL A 184 38.36 -29.56 -60.46
CA VAL A 184 37.87 -30.84 -61.06
C VAL A 184 37.36 -31.96 -60.15
N ALA A 185 36.05 -32.24 -60.23
CA ALA A 185 35.47 -33.43 -60.89
C ALA A 185 33.97 -33.57 -60.55
N ALA A 186 33.08 -33.20 -61.49
CA ALA A 186 31.72 -33.71 -61.49
C ALA A 186 31.73 -35.04 -62.27
N ILE A 187 31.37 -36.14 -61.60
CA ILE A 187 31.06 -37.43 -62.20
C ILE A 187 29.58 -37.69 -61.94
N ALA A 188 28.78 -37.64 -63.01
CA ALA A 188 27.65 -38.51 -63.31
C ALA A 188 27.24 -38.27 -64.76
#